data_AF-A0A139NHV2-F1
#
_entry.id   AF-A0A139NHV2-F1
#
_cell.length_a   1.000
_cell.length_b   1.000
_cell.length_c   1.000
_cell.angle_alpha   90.00
_cell.angle_beta   90.00
_cell.angle_gamma   90.00
#
_symmetry.space_group_name_H-M   'P 1'
#
loop_
_entity.id
_entity.type
_entity.pdbx_description
1 polymer ?
#
loop_
_entity_poly.entity_id
_entity_poly.type
_entity_poly.pdbx_seq_one_letter_code
_entity_poly.pdbx_strand_id
1 'polypeptide(L)'
;MDHVRSGHGPVLIESVTYRWLGHSSSDPGKYRTREEVEEWKKKDPIEHLRKYLTENGIATAEELDAIQASVKEAVEASVKFAEESPFPPLETAFEDIYAD
;
A
#
# COMPACT_ATOMS: atom_id res chain seq x y z
N MET A 1 -10.29 4.02 -18.88
CA MET A 1 -9.97 5.46 -18.96
C MET A 1 -10.62 6.12 -20.18
N ASP A 2 -10.57 5.47 -21.34
CA ASP A 2 -11.10 6.03 -22.59
C ASP A 2 -12.57 6.43 -22.53
N HIS A 3 -13.43 5.66 -21.87
CA HIS A 3 -14.85 6.00 -21.69
C HIS A 3 -15.06 7.39 -21.06
N VAL A 4 -14.44 7.63 -19.90
CA VAL A 4 -14.53 8.92 -19.19
C VAL A 4 -13.85 10.02 -20.01
N ARG A 5 -12.66 9.76 -20.57
CA ARG A 5 -11.89 10.74 -21.36
C ARG A 5 -12.59 11.15 -22.66
N SER A 6 -13.43 10.29 -23.22
CA SER A 6 -14.22 10.58 -24.43
C SER A 6 -15.57 11.23 -24.13
N GLY A 7 -15.85 11.61 -22.88
CA GLY A 7 -17.03 12.40 -22.51
C GLY A 7 -18.29 11.58 -22.26
N HIS A 8 -18.21 10.27 -22.10
CA HIS A 8 -19.37 9.41 -21.84
C HIS A 8 -19.86 9.43 -20.38
N GLY A 9 -19.24 10.26 -19.53
CA GLY A 9 -19.60 10.40 -18.12
C GLY A 9 -18.74 9.56 -17.17
N PRO A 10 -19.03 9.61 -15.86
CA PRO A 10 -18.28 8.89 -14.84
C PRO A 10 -18.59 7.39 -14.85
N VAL A 11 -17.67 6.61 -14.28
CA VAL A 11 -17.84 5.16 -14.06
C VAL A 11 -17.61 4.83 -12.59
N LEU A 12 -18.32 3.84 -12.08
CA LEU A 12 -18.06 3.22 -10.79
C LEU A 12 -17.22 1.95 -11.00
N ILE A 13 -16.17 1.79 -10.20
CA ILE A 13 -15.35 0.57 -10.18
C ILE A 13 -15.37 0.02 -8.75
N GLU A 14 -15.78 -1.22 -8.59
CA GLU A 14 -15.64 -1.97 -7.35
C GLU A 14 -14.40 -2.88 -7.43
N SER A 15 -13.49 -2.73 -6.47
CA SER A 15 -12.34 -3.61 -6.31
C SER A 15 -12.50 -4.43 -5.04
N VAL A 16 -12.87 -5.70 -5.20
CA VAL A 16 -13.02 -6.62 -4.08
C VAL A 16 -11.64 -7.00 -3.57
N THR A 17 -11.29 -6.48 -2.40
CA THR A 17 -9.98 -6.67 -1.74
C THR A 17 -10.15 -6.99 -0.27
N TYR A 18 -9.04 -7.22 0.43
CA TYR A 18 -9.05 -7.62 1.83
C TYR A 18 -7.90 -7.00 2.62
N ARG A 19 -8.22 -6.41 3.79
CA ARG A 19 -7.24 -5.85 4.71
C ARG A 19 -6.82 -6.92 5.73
N TRP A 20 -5.58 -7.34 5.75
CA TRP A 20 -5.15 -8.42 6.67
C TRP A 20 -5.09 -8.00 8.13
N LEU A 21 -4.78 -6.73 8.43
CA LEU A 21 -4.76 -6.20 9.79
C LEU A 21 -6.12 -5.62 10.20
N GLY A 22 -6.30 -5.31 11.48
CA GLY A 22 -7.51 -4.67 11.99
C GLY A 22 -7.75 -3.29 11.38
N HIS A 23 -8.85 -2.64 11.77
CA HIS A 23 -9.26 -1.34 11.24
C HIS A 23 -8.20 -0.25 11.36
N SER A 24 -7.44 -0.30 12.44
CA SER A 24 -6.37 0.62 12.75
C SER A 24 -5.38 -0.08 13.68
N SER A 25 -4.31 0.61 14.05
CA SER A 25 -3.31 0.12 15.01
C SER A 25 -3.92 -0.22 16.39
N SER A 26 -5.09 0.33 16.73
CA SER A 26 -5.80 0.07 17.99
C SER A 26 -6.88 -1.01 17.89
N ASP A 27 -7.25 -1.45 16.68
CA ASP A 27 -8.26 -2.49 16.48
C ASP A 27 -7.62 -3.87 16.29
N PRO A 28 -7.84 -4.84 17.20
CA PRO A 28 -7.33 -6.19 17.06
C PRO A 28 -8.10 -7.05 16.03
N GLY A 29 -9.22 -6.59 15.47
CA GLY A 29 -9.95 -7.29 14.41
C GLY A 29 -10.76 -8.51 14.88
N LYS A 30 -11.34 -8.46 16.09
CA LYS A 30 -12.06 -9.59 16.73
C LYS A 30 -13.40 -9.98 16.07
N TYR A 31 -13.87 -9.22 15.08
CA TYR A 31 -15.15 -9.43 14.39
C TYR A 31 -15.09 -10.37 13.19
N ARG A 32 -13.93 -10.99 12.95
CA ARG A 32 -13.68 -11.91 11.84
C ARG A 32 -12.86 -13.10 12.31
N THR A 33 -12.96 -14.20 11.59
CA THR A 33 -12.24 -15.43 11.94
C THR A 33 -10.81 -15.37 11.42
N ARG A 34 -9.91 -16.15 12.03
CA ARG A 34 -8.54 -16.27 11.53
C ARG A 34 -8.53 -16.99 10.19
N GLU A 35 -9.43 -17.96 10.03
CA GLU A 35 -9.60 -18.76 8.84
C GLU A 35 -9.95 -17.89 7.63
N GLU A 36 -10.87 -16.93 7.77
CA GLU A 36 -11.22 -15.98 6.70
C GLU A 36 -9.98 -15.18 6.26
N VAL A 37 -9.21 -14.64 7.21
CA VAL A 37 -8.00 -13.87 6.90
C VAL A 37 -6.96 -14.73 6.16
N GLU A 38 -6.76 -15.97 6.61
CA GLU A 38 -5.81 -16.88 5.97
C GLU A 38 -6.28 -17.33 4.57
N GLU A 39 -7.58 -17.48 4.32
CA GLU A 39 -8.09 -17.71 2.97
C GLU A 39 -7.83 -16.53 2.03
N TRP A 40 -7.93 -15.29 2.52
CA TRP A 40 -7.63 -14.11 1.73
C TRP A 40 -6.14 -13.87 1.50
N LYS A 41 -5.26 -14.26 2.44
CA LYS A 41 -3.80 -14.22 2.21
C LYS A 41 -3.35 -15.12 1.07
N LYS A 42 -4.05 -16.23 0.81
CA LYS A 42 -3.78 -17.08 -0.38
C LYS A 42 -4.06 -16.37 -1.70
N LYS A 43 -4.77 -15.23 -1.67
CA LYS A 43 -5.08 -14.40 -2.84
C LYS A 43 -4.19 -13.15 -2.91
N ASP A 44 -3.02 -13.19 -2.27
CA ASP A 44 -2.08 -12.06 -2.27
C ASP A 44 -1.75 -11.62 -3.70
N PRO A 45 -2.10 -10.38 -4.09
CA PRO A 45 -1.80 -9.88 -5.42
C PRO A 45 -0.30 -9.77 -5.71
N ILE A 46 0.55 -9.60 -4.69
CA ILE A 46 2.00 -9.49 -4.84
C ILE A 46 2.57 -10.85 -5.26
N GLU A 47 2.21 -11.92 -4.56
CA GLU A 47 2.65 -13.28 -4.90
C GLU A 47 2.09 -13.75 -6.26
N HIS A 48 0.83 -13.43 -6.56
CA HIS A 48 0.24 -13.71 -7.86
C HIS A 48 0.98 -12.99 -9.00
N LEU A 49 1.31 -11.72 -8.82
CA LEU A 49 2.06 -10.95 -9.80
C LEU A 49 3.48 -11.50 -9.95
N ARG A 50 4.17 -11.79 -8.85
CA ARG A 50 5.51 -12.40 -8.85
C ARG A 50 5.52 -13.68 -9.70
N LYS A 51 4.57 -14.59 -9.43
CA LYS A 51 4.42 -15.83 -10.19
C LYS A 51 4.15 -15.57 -11.68
N TYR A 52 3.24 -14.65 -11.99
CA TYR A 52 2.94 -14.29 -13.38
C TYR A 52 4.19 -13.78 -14.12
N LEU A 53 4.96 -12.89 -13.50
CA LEU A 53 6.16 -12.30 -14.11
C LEU A 53 7.23 -13.37 -14.39
N THR A 54 7.46 -14.30 -13.45
CA THR A 54 8.48 -15.34 -13.60
C THR A 54 8.04 -16.42 -14.60
N GLU A 55 6.80 -16.87 -14.56
CA GLU A 55 6.26 -17.88 -15.49
C GLU A 55 6.25 -17.39 -16.95
N ASN A 56 6.11 -16.08 -17.16
CA ASN A 56 6.12 -15.46 -18.49
C ASN A 56 7.49 -14.92 -18.90
N GLY A 57 8.54 -15.15 -18.10
CA GLY A 57 9.90 -14.67 -18.40
C GLY A 57 10.02 -13.15 -18.50
N ILE A 58 9.13 -12.41 -17.83
CA ILE A 58 9.14 -10.94 -17.80
C ILE A 58 10.18 -10.41 -16.81
N ALA A 59 10.39 -11.13 -15.71
CA ALA A 59 11.42 -10.86 -14.72
C ALA A 59 11.91 -12.18 -14.09
N THR A 60 13.15 -12.21 -13.64
CA THR A 60 13.69 -13.34 -12.88
C THR A 60 13.35 -13.24 -11.40
N ALA A 61 13.46 -14.35 -10.66
CA ALA A 61 13.27 -14.34 -9.22
C ALA A 61 14.28 -13.41 -8.52
N GLU A 62 15.53 -13.41 -8.99
CA GLU A 62 16.62 -12.60 -8.45
C GLU A 62 16.37 -11.09 -8.65
N GLU A 63 15.82 -10.69 -9.80
CA GLU A 63 15.44 -9.30 -10.05
C GLU A 63 14.33 -8.84 -9.09
N LEU A 64 13.32 -9.68 -8.86
CA LEU A 64 12.22 -9.36 -7.94
C LEU A 64 12.69 -9.32 -6.48
N ASP A 65 13.61 -10.20 -6.09
CA ASP A 65 14.22 -10.18 -4.76
C ASP A 65 15.09 -8.93 -4.55
N ALA A 66 15.82 -8.49 -5.57
CA ALA A 66 16.58 -7.25 -5.53
C ALA A 66 15.65 -6.03 -5.35
N ILE A 67 14.50 -6.00 -6.02
CA ILE A 67 13.49 -4.96 -5.84
C ILE A 67 12.99 -4.97 -4.38
N GLN A 68 12.62 -6.13 -3.85
CA GLN A 68 12.16 -6.26 -2.46
C GLN A 68 13.19 -5.74 -1.46
N ALA A 69 14.47 -6.07 -1.66
CA ALA A 69 15.56 -5.57 -0.81
C ALA A 69 15.69 -4.05 -0.90
N SER A 70 15.69 -3.47 -2.10
CA SER A 70 15.79 -2.02 -2.27
C SER A 70 14.61 -1.25 -1.65
N VAL A 71 13.40 -1.81 -1.73
CA VAL A 71 12.20 -1.25 -1.10
C VAL A 71 12.33 -1.27 0.42
N LYS A 72 12.85 -2.37 1.00
CA LYS A 72 13.10 -2.46 2.44
C LYS A 72 14.08 -1.39 2.90
N GLU A 73 15.20 -1.21 2.20
CA GLU A 73 16.19 -0.17 2.51
C GLU A 73 15.59 1.23 2.42
N ALA A 74 14.77 1.50 1.39
CA ALA A 74 14.10 2.78 1.22
C ALA A 74 13.10 3.08 2.35
N VAL A 75 12.35 2.07 2.81
CA VAL A 75 11.43 2.19 3.94
C VAL A 75 12.19 2.45 5.24
N GLU A 76 13.26 1.69 5.51
CA GLU A 76 14.09 1.89 6.70
C GLU A 76 14.72 3.29 6.74
N ALA A 77 15.24 3.77 5.60
CA ALA A 77 15.76 5.12 5.48
C ALA A 77 14.68 6.20 5.73
N SER A 78 13.46 5.97 5.23
CA SER A 78 12.33 6.89 5.43
C SER A 78 11.88 6.95 6.90
N VAL A 79 11.84 5.80 7.58
CA VAL A 79 11.53 5.73 9.02
C VAL A 79 12.59 6.47 9.82
N LYS A 80 13.87 6.20 9.56
CA LYS A 80 14.98 6.89 10.24
C LYS A 80 14.91 8.40 10.05
N PHE A 81 14.68 8.86 8.82
CA PHE A 81 14.52 10.28 8.53
C PHE A 81 13.35 10.89 9.33
N ALA A 82 12.21 10.20 9.41
CA ALA A 82 11.06 10.68 10.16
C ALA A 82 11.32 10.74 11.68
N GLU A 83 12.03 9.76 12.24
CA GLU A 83 12.38 9.72 13.66
C GLU A 83 13.45 10.75 14.06
N GLU A 84 14.40 11.04 13.16
CA GLU A 84 15.47 12.02 13.38
C GLU A 84 15.02 13.46 13.07
N SER A 85 13.87 13.64 12.41
CA SER A 85 13.33 14.95 12.09
C SER A 85 12.93 15.70 13.35
N PRO A 86 13.24 17.00 13.46
CA PRO A 86 12.81 17.79 14.61
C PRO A 86 11.29 17.90 14.64
N PHE A 87 10.73 17.99 15.84
CA PHE A 87 9.34 18.39 15.99
C PHE A 87 9.10 19.75 15.33
N PRO A 88 7.92 19.96 14.71
CA PRO A 88 7.60 21.24 14.13
C PRO A 88 7.51 22.30 15.25
N PRO A 89 7.90 23.56 14.98
CA PRO A 89 7.80 24.64 15.95
C PRO A 89 6.33 24.99 16.19
N LEU A 90 5.98 25.49 17.38
CA LEU A 90 4.58 25.72 17.77
C LEU A 90 3.81 26.61 16.79
N GLU A 91 4.50 27.54 16.15
CA GLU A 91 3.96 28.49 15.18
C GLU A 91 3.28 27.79 13.99
N THR A 92 3.80 26.64 13.56
CA THR A 92 3.20 25.84 12.47
C THR A 92 1.78 25.38 12.77
N ALA A 93 1.35 25.32 14.03
CA ALA A 93 -0.04 25.00 14.38
C ALA A 93 -1.05 26.06 13.90
N PHE A 94 -0.58 27.25 13.52
CA PHE A 94 -1.40 28.37 13.05
C PHE A 94 -1.22 28.68 11.56
N GLU A 95 -0.33 27.95 10.88
CA GLU A 95 -0.10 28.04 9.44
C GLU A 95 -1.18 27.25 8.68
N ASP A 96 -1.34 27.51 7.38
CA ASP A 96 -2.30 26.82 6.47
C ASP A 96 -3.80 26.91 6.85
N ILE A 97 -4.18 27.79 7.78
CA ILE A 97 -5.60 28.05 8.13
C ILE A 97 -6.28 28.88 7.03
N TYR A 98 -5.59 29.91 6.55
CA TYR A 98 -5.96 30.72 5.40
C TYR A 98 -4.75 30.83 4.46
N ALA A 99 -5.00 31.14 3.18
CA ALA A 99 -3.95 31.23 2.18
C ALA A 99 -3.17 32.58 2.20
N ASP A 100 -3.66 33.56 2.96
CA ASP A 100 -3.14 34.93 3.06
C ASP A 100 -2.54 35.22 4.44
#